data_AF-A0A349Q911-F1
#
_entry.id   AF-A0A349Q911-F1
#
_cell.length_a   1.000
_cell.length_b   1.000
_cell.length_c   1.000
_cell.angle_alpha   90.00
_cell.angle_beta   90.00
_cell.angle_gamma   90.00
#
_symmetry.space_group_name_H-M   'P 1'
#
loop_
_entity.id
_entity.type
_entity.pdbx_description
1 polymer ?
#
loop_
_entity_poly.entity_id
_entity_poly.type
_entity_poly.pdbx_seq_one_letter_code
_entity_poly.pdbx_strand_id
1 'polypeptide(L)'
;MARKQPRDEFRKYKKSGHPAYIFEKVGDEFRFLGITHSKIDKGTTNSELEKNPDPEDNGTAYIKTKSEQDKQNRFGEAKKKWKFHPNDKKKVGKIIKNNKKRSAPSKSRK
;
A
#
# COMPACT_ATOMS: atom_id res chain seq x y z
N MET A 1 2.57 8.87 22.50
CA MET A 1 1.83 8.66 21.23
C MET A 1 2.84 8.41 20.11
N ALA A 2 2.74 7.31 19.37
CA ALA A 2 3.64 7.07 18.25
C ALA A 2 3.46 8.14 17.16
N ARG A 3 4.55 8.78 16.73
CA ARG A 3 4.53 9.78 15.65
C ARG A 3 4.09 9.11 14.35
N LYS A 4 3.04 9.63 13.73
CA LYS A 4 2.59 9.25 12.39
C LYS A 4 3.24 10.17 11.37
N GLN A 5 3.98 9.61 10.43
CA GLN A 5 4.61 10.36 9.34
C GLN A 5 4.07 9.85 8.00
N PRO A 6 3.42 10.68 7.19
CA PRO A 6 3.02 10.27 5.85
C PRO A 6 4.26 9.95 5.01
N ARG A 7 4.14 8.93 4.15
CA ARG A 7 5.17 8.49 3.21
C ARG A 7 4.54 8.30 1.82
N ASP A 8 5.36 8.35 0.79
CA ASP A 8 4.97 8.15 -0.62
C ASP A 8 6.13 7.43 -1.30
N GLU A 9 6.43 6.22 -0.84
CA GLU A 9 7.58 5.46 -1.32
C GLU A 9 7.29 3.97 -1.47
N PHE A 10 7.86 3.37 -2.50
CA PHE A 10 7.76 1.93 -2.74
C PHE A 10 8.97 1.24 -2.13
N ARG A 11 8.75 0.15 -1.42
CA ARG A 11 9.81 -0.69 -0.87
C ARG A 11 9.54 -2.14 -1.17
N LYS A 12 10.61 -2.92 -1.32
CA LYS A 12 10.48 -4.38 -1.39
C LYS A 12 10.16 -4.92 -0.01
N TYR A 13 9.07 -5.67 0.13
CA TYR A 13 8.76 -6.37 1.36
C TYR A 13 9.55 -7.68 1.42
N LYS A 14 10.51 -7.77 2.34
CA LYS A 14 11.46 -8.89 2.41
C LYS A 14 10.78 -10.24 2.71
N LYS A 15 9.63 -10.22 3.40
CA LYS A 15 8.92 -11.43 3.80
C LYS A 15 8.24 -12.14 2.63
N SER A 16 7.58 -11.38 1.76
CA SER A 16 6.87 -11.95 0.60
C SER A 16 7.67 -11.84 -0.69
N GLY A 17 8.72 -11.01 -0.72
CA GLY A 17 9.48 -10.69 -1.93
C GLY A 17 8.78 -9.70 -2.86
N HIS A 18 7.53 -9.34 -2.58
CA HIS A 18 6.74 -8.45 -3.42
C HIS A 18 6.98 -6.96 -3.11
N PRO A 19 6.79 -6.07 -4.10
CA PRO A 19 6.78 -4.64 -3.87
C PRO A 19 5.58 -4.21 -3.00
N ALA A 20 5.83 -3.24 -2.13
CA ALA A 20 4.85 -2.67 -1.22
C ALA A 20 4.93 -1.14 -1.27
N TYR A 21 3.77 -0.50 -1.35
CA TYR A 21 3.65 0.95 -1.29
C TYR A 21 3.46 1.42 0.15
N ILE A 22 4.44 2.15 0.68
CA ILE A 22 4.42 2.69 2.05
C ILE A 22 3.77 4.07 2.02
N PHE A 23 2.63 4.19 2.71
CA PHE A 23 1.88 5.45 2.77
C PHE A 23 1.97 6.17 4.11
N GLU A 24 2.32 5.47 5.19
CA GLU A 24 2.43 6.05 6.53
C GLU A 24 3.42 5.25 7.38
N LYS A 25 4.30 5.94 8.10
CA LYS A 25 5.15 5.39 9.16
C LYS A 25 4.52 5.70 10.51
N VAL A 26 4.40 4.71 11.38
CA VAL A 26 3.87 4.86 12.74
C VAL A 26 4.89 4.30 13.71
N GLY A 27 5.67 5.17 14.36
CA GLY A 27 6.78 4.73 15.21
C GLY A 27 7.81 3.93 14.41
N ASP A 28 7.98 2.65 14.72
CA ASP A 28 8.90 1.70 14.06
C ASP A 28 8.24 0.81 13.00
N GLU A 29 6.96 1.05 12.72
CA GLU A 29 6.17 0.27 11.79
C GLU A 29 5.82 1.09 10.56
N PHE A 30 5.77 0.42 9.41
CA PHE A 30 5.29 0.96 8.17
C PHE A 30 3.91 0.39 7.85
N ARG A 31 2.99 1.28 7.48
CA ARG A 31 1.72 0.94 6.88
C ARG A 31 1.85 1.00 5.37
N PHE A 32 1.42 -0.09 4.75
CA PHE A 32 1.67 -0.31 3.34
C PHE A 32 0.52 -1.00 2.65
N LEU A 33 0.54 -0.92 1.32
CA LEU A 33 -0.34 -1.67 0.43
C LEU A 33 0.54 -2.56 -0.45
N GLY A 34 0.32 -3.87 -0.40
CA GLY A 34 1.02 -4.81 -1.27
C GLY A 34 0.61 -4.62 -2.73
N ILE A 35 1.58 -4.79 -3.64
CA ILE A 35 1.34 -4.80 -5.09
C ILE A 35 1.54 -6.23 -5.57
N THR A 36 0.64 -6.69 -6.45
CA THR A 36 0.61 -8.05 -6.99
C THR A 36 0.19 -8.02 -8.45
N HIS A 37 0.50 -9.07 -9.21
CA HIS A 37 -0.03 -9.24 -10.57
C HIS A 37 -1.36 -10.00 -10.59
N SER A 38 -1.88 -10.39 -9.42
CA SER A 38 -3.14 -11.12 -9.31
C SER A 38 -4.33 -10.20 -9.05
N LYS A 39 -5.36 -10.30 -9.89
CA LYS A 39 -6.63 -9.58 -9.73
C LYS A 39 -7.37 -9.91 -8.43
N ILE A 40 -7.30 -11.16 -7.98
CA ILE A 40 -7.96 -11.63 -6.77
C ILE A 40 -6.91 -12.28 -5.86
N ASP A 41 -6.83 -11.84 -4.61
CA ASP A 41 -5.97 -12.42 -3.58
C ASP A 41 -6.82 -12.78 -2.36
N LYS A 42 -6.84 -14.06 -1.97
CA LYS A 42 -7.56 -14.58 -0.79
C LYS A 42 -9.03 -14.11 -0.71
N GLY A 43 -9.76 -14.21 -1.83
CA GLY A 43 -11.16 -13.81 -1.93
C GLY A 43 -11.41 -12.29 -1.86
N THR A 44 -10.35 -11.47 -1.94
CA THR A 44 -10.45 -10.01 -2.01
C THR A 44 -10.06 -9.54 -3.40
N THR A 45 -10.94 -8.77 -4.05
CA THR A 45 -10.65 -8.13 -5.33
C THR A 45 -9.65 -6.99 -5.12
N ASN A 46 -8.52 -7.08 -5.80
CA ASN A 46 -7.50 -6.04 -5.80
C ASN A 46 -7.88 -4.95 -6.82
N SER A 47 -7.39 -3.74 -6.58
CA SER A 47 -7.63 -2.63 -7.50
C SER A 47 -6.61 -2.67 -8.62
N GLU A 48 -7.08 -2.76 -9.86
CA GLU A 48 -6.23 -2.67 -11.04
C GLU A 48 -5.60 -1.29 -11.16
N LEU A 49 -4.29 -1.28 -11.38
CA LEU A 49 -3.52 -0.09 -11.69
C LEU A 49 -3.53 0.12 -13.19
N GLU A 50 -3.73 1.35 -13.60
CA GLU A 50 -3.71 1.76 -15.01
C GLU A 50 -2.32 1.61 -15.60
N LYS A 51 -1.28 1.89 -14.79
CA LYS A 51 0.11 1.64 -15.16
C LYS A 51 0.86 0.97 -14.01
N ASN A 52 1.74 0.04 -14.35
CA ASN A 52 2.64 -0.54 -13.38
C ASN A 52 3.49 0.56 -12.75
N PRO A 53 3.54 0.67 -11.41
CA PRO A 53 4.42 1.61 -10.74
C PRO A 53 5.90 1.28 -10.95
N ASP A 54 6.22 0.05 -11.35
CA ASP A 54 7.54 -0.32 -11.81
C ASP A 54 7.79 0.20 -13.23
N PRO A 55 8.75 1.10 -13.46
CA PRO A 55 9.07 1.58 -14.79
C PRO A 55 9.72 0.51 -15.69
N GLU A 56 10.26 -0.57 -15.12
CA GLU A 56 10.90 -1.65 -15.87
C GLU A 56 9.90 -2.71 -16.34
N ASP A 57 8.68 -2.72 -15.77
CA ASP A 57 7.65 -3.71 -16.05
C ASP A 57 6.43 -3.02 -16.69
N ASN A 58 6.03 -3.52 -17.86
CA ASN A 58 4.87 -3.02 -18.59
C ASN A 58 3.61 -3.88 -18.37
N GLY A 59 3.71 -4.93 -17.56
CA GLY A 59 2.61 -5.81 -17.22
C GLY A 59 1.57 -5.15 -16.32
N THR A 60 0.35 -5.67 -16.34
CA THR A 60 -0.72 -5.21 -15.47
C THR A 60 -0.37 -5.49 -14.01
N ALA A 61 -0.48 -4.46 -13.18
CA ALA A 61 -0.26 -4.55 -11.75
C ALA A 61 -1.56 -4.24 -11.00
N TYR A 62 -1.73 -4.87 -9.85
CA TYR A 62 -2.87 -4.70 -8.96
C TYR A 62 -2.37 -4.29 -7.58
N ILE A 63 -3.05 -3.33 -6.98
CA ILE A 63 -2.80 -2.94 -5.59
C ILE A 63 -3.83 -3.58 -4.66
N LYS A 64 -3.35 -4.16 -3.56
CA LYS A 64 -4.23 -4.70 -2.53
C LYS A 64 -5.09 -3.59 -1.94
N THR A 65 -6.38 -3.87 -1.78
CA THR A 65 -7.33 -2.92 -1.19
C THR A 65 -7.26 -2.88 0.34
N LYS A 66 -6.64 -3.89 0.95
CA LYS A 66 -6.40 -3.95 2.41
C LYS A 66 -5.01 -3.41 2.72
N SER A 67 -4.93 -2.44 3.62
CA SER A 67 -3.66 -1.97 4.16
C SER A 67 -3.13 -2.92 5.21
N GLU A 68 -1.83 -3.21 5.15
CA GLU A 68 -1.10 -4.00 6.13
C GLU A 68 -0.14 -3.10 6.91
N GLN A 69 0.33 -3.58 8.06
CA GLN A 69 1.30 -2.89 8.90
C GLN A 69 2.35 -3.88 9.37
N ASP A 70 3.63 -3.53 9.24
CA ASP A 70 4.74 -4.36 9.70
C ASP A 70 5.96 -3.49 10.05
N LYS A 71 6.95 -4.07 10.73
CA LYS A 71 8.18 -3.39 11.18
C LYS A 71 8.98 -2.88 10.00
N GLN A 72 9.55 -1.68 10.13
CA GLN A 72 10.35 -1.04 9.08
C GLN A 72 11.53 -1.90 8.59
N ASN A 73 12.12 -2.71 9.45
CA ASN A 73 13.24 -3.61 9.11
C ASN A 73 12.85 -4.74 8.12
N ARG A 74 11.55 -5.06 8.03
CA ARG A 74 11.03 -6.03 7.05
C ARG A 74 10.97 -5.46 5.63
N PHE A 75 11.24 -4.17 5.45
CA PHE A 75 11.28 -3.53 4.16
C PHE A 75 12.73 -3.31 3.73
N GLY A 76 12.98 -3.49 2.45
CA GLY A 76 14.24 -3.15 1.83
C GLY A 76 14.37 -1.66 1.53
N GLU A 77 15.24 -1.37 0.57
CA GLU A 77 15.49 -0.02 0.11
C GLU A 77 14.29 0.59 -0.61
N ALA A 78 14.22 1.92 -0.56
CA ALA A 78 13.20 2.70 -1.25
C ALA A 78 13.48 2.75 -2.75
N LYS A 79 12.50 2.32 -3.55
CA LYS A 79 12.54 2.37 -5.01
C LYS A 79 12.15 3.77 -5.48
N LYS A 80 13.15 4.65 -5.65
CA LYS A 80 12.95 6.06 -6.05
C LYS A 80 12.35 6.24 -7.46
N LYS A 81 12.59 5.28 -8.36
CA LYS A 81 12.06 5.32 -9.73
C LYS A 81 10.58 4.91 -9.81
N TRP A 82 10.08 4.22 -8.78
CA TRP A 82 8.72 3.70 -8.78
C TRP A 82 7.73 4.79 -8.41
N LYS A 83 6.69 4.96 -9.22
CA LYS A 83 5.68 6.00 -9.03
C LYS A 83 4.34 5.52 -9.57
N PHE A 84 3.26 5.77 -8.84
CA PHE A 84 1.93 5.55 -9.39
C PHE A 84 1.61 6.56 -10.49
N HIS A 85 0.81 6.11 -11.46
CA HIS A 85 0.14 7.00 -12.38
C HIS A 85 -0.76 7.98 -11.60
N PRO A 86 -0.91 9.25 -12.02
CA PRO A 86 -1.79 10.21 -11.36
C PRO A 86 -3.23 9.70 -11.16
N ASN A 87 -3.75 8.90 -12.09
CA ASN A 87 -5.09 8.31 -11.96
C ASN A 87 -5.14 7.27 -10.83
N ASP A 88 -4.11 6.41 -10.73
CA ASP A 88 -4.01 5.42 -9.67
C ASP A 88 -3.74 6.06 -8.32
N LYS A 89 -2.96 7.14 -8.25
CA LYS A 89 -2.71 7.87 -7.01
C LYS A 89 -4.01 8.33 -6.34
N LYS A 90 -5.01 8.75 -7.14
CA LYS A 90 -6.37 9.06 -6.65
C LYS A 90 -7.09 7.82 -6.10
N LYS A 91 -7.03 6.68 -6.79
CA LYS A 91 -7.63 5.40 -6.34
C LYS A 91 -6.98 4.93 -5.03
N VAL A 92 -5.65 4.90 -4.97
CA VAL A 92 -4.87 4.51 -3.78
C VAL A 92 -5.19 5.41 -2.60
N GLY A 93 -5.29 6.73 -2.81
CA GLY A 93 -5.72 7.66 -1.77
C GLY A 93 -7.10 7.35 -1.20
N LYS A 94 -8.07 6.95 -2.04
CA LYS A 94 -9.40 6.50 -1.59
C LYS A 94 -9.31 5.20 -0.77
N ILE A 95 -8.50 4.23 -1.21
CA ILE A 95 -8.27 2.97 -0.50
C ILE A 95 -7.70 3.24 0.90
N ILE A 96 -6.66 4.07 1.01
CA ILE A 96 -6.04 4.43 2.29
C ILE A 96 -7.05 5.10 3.22
N LYS A 97 -7.83 6.07 2.70
CA LYS A 97 -8.88 6.75 3.47
C LYS A 97 -9.95 5.76 3.97
N ASN A 98 -10.37 4.81 3.13
CA ASN A 98 -11.36 3.80 3.50
C ASN A 98 -10.82 2.86 4.59
N ASN A 99 -9.57 2.41 4.48
CA ASN A 99 -8.93 1.60 5.51
C ASN A 99 -8.83 2.36 6.84
N LYS A 100 -8.44 3.64 6.81
CA LYS A 100 -8.38 4.49 8.01
C LYS A 100 -9.75 4.65 8.69
N LYS A 101 -10.83 4.79 7.91
CA LYS A 101 -12.21 4.87 8.43
C LYS A 101 -12.64 3.57 9.11
N ARG A 102 -12.30 2.41 8.55
CA ARG A 102 -12.61 1.09 9.15
C ARG A 102 -11.84 0.83 10.45
N SER A 103 -10.65 1.41 10.60
CA SER A 103 -9.86 1.33 11.84
C SER A 103 -10.24 2.36 12.90
N ALA A 104 -11.12 3.32 12.60
CA ALA A 104 -11.71 4.16 13.63
C ALA A 104 -12.82 3.35 14.32
N PRO A 105 -12.91 3.35 15.67
CA PRO A 105 -14.02 2.69 16.33
C PRO A 105 -15.31 3.32 15.80
N SER A 106 -16.13 2.52 15.12
CA SER A 106 -17.51 2.88 14.87
C SER A 106 -18.09 3.22 16.24
N LYS A 107 -18.39 4.50 16.50
CA LYS A 107 -19.22 4.88 17.64
C LYS A 107 -20.48 4.03 17.50
N SER A 108 -20.58 2.97 18.30
CA SER A 108 -21.79 2.21 18.48
C SER A 108 -22.82 3.24 18.93
N ARG A 109 -23.75 3.60 18.04
CA ARG A 109 -24.91 4.39 18.44
C ARG A 109 -25.64 3.54 19.48
N LYS A 110 -25.67 4.06 20.70
CA LYS A 110 -26.47 3.54 21.81
C LYS A 110 -27.85 4.17 21.73
#